data_AF-A0AAD5L5Y4-F1
#
_entry.id   AF-A0AAD5L5Y4-F1
#
_cell.length_a   1.000
_cell.length_b   1.000
_cell.length_c   1.000
_cell.angle_alpha   90.00
_cell.angle_beta   90.00
_cell.angle_gamma   90.00
#
_symmetry.space_group_name_H-M   'P 1'
#
loop_
_entity.id
_entity.type
_entity.pdbx_description
1 polymer ?
#
loop_
_entity_poly.entity_id
_entity_poly.type
_entity_poly.pdbx_seq_one_letter_code
_entity_poly.pdbx_strand_id
1 'polypeptide(L)'
;MSLNDLKPSNSLKARESSVKTFKRFLEDEGVALSVVDDAVRTDESGATLIALMDRYGVYLAQLRAKDGSALKKNTVGQYFRQTKMWILERFPHFTQLVDGAILAKGRILERYSAMRPGSKIVKQAAACTKQDLYSLLNYIYTTATVAVDYQDAALLAMLWYLFGHR
;
A
#
# COMPACT_ATOMS: atom_id res chain seq x y z
N MET A 1 25.69 4.92 27.94
CA MET A 1 24.27 4.54 27.75
C MET A 1 23.78 5.24 26.50
N SER A 2 23.27 4.49 25.53
CA SER A 2 22.74 5.04 24.27
C SER A 2 21.28 5.46 24.47
N LEU A 3 20.81 6.48 23.75
CA LEU A 3 19.39 6.87 23.71
C LEU A 3 18.45 5.70 23.33
N ASN A 4 18.99 4.68 22.65
CA ASN A 4 18.24 3.46 22.33
C ASN A 4 17.98 2.56 23.55
N ASP A 5 18.78 2.64 24.61
CA ASP A 5 18.63 1.84 25.84
C ASP A 5 17.47 2.35 26.72
N LEU A 6 16.98 3.58 26.44
CA LEU A 6 15.86 4.22 27.13
C LEU A 6 14.49 3.89 26.51
N LYS A 7 14.45 3.17 25.38
CA LYS A 7 13.18 2.82 24.74
C LYS A 7 12.45 1.74 25.56
N PRO A 8 11.13 1.88 25.78
CA PRO A 8 10.35 0.84 26.46
C PRO A 8 10.49 -0.51 25.75
N SER A 9 10.65 -1.60 26.50
CA SER A 9 10.81 -2.96 25.96
C SER A 9 9.72 -3.34 24.93
N ASN A 10 8.47 -2.90 25.15
CA ASN A 10 7.36 -3.14 24.24
C ASN A 10 7.55 -2.46 22.86
N SER A 11 8.20 -1.30 22.82
CA SER A 11 8.51 -0.58 21.58
C SER A 11 9.61 -1.29 20.78
N LEU A 12 10.62 -1.85 21.47
CA LEU A 12 11.68 -2.65 20.86
C LEU A 12 11.11 -3.91 20.20
N LYS A 13 10.27 -4.66 20.91
CA LYS A 13 9.60 -5.87 20.38
C LYS A 13 8.70 -5.57 19.18
N ALA A 14 7.98 -4.45 19.22
CA ALA A 14 7.15 -4.01 18.10
C ALA A 14 7.99 -3.68 16.86
N ARG A 15 9.14 -3.03 17.05
CA ARG A 15 10.09 -2.74 15.99
C ARG A 15 10.67 -4.02 15.38
N GLU A 16 11.16 -4.94 16.21
CA GLU A 16 11.68 -6.23 15.74
C GLU A 16 10.66 -7.02 14.92
N SER A 17 9.40 -7.07 15.39
CA SER A 17 8.32 -7.75 14.67
C SER A 17 8.03 -7.11 13.31
N SER A 18 8.09 -5.79 13.23
CA SER A 18 7.88 -5.04 11.99
C SER A 18 9.03 -5.26 11.00
N VAL A 19 10.27 -5.22 11.48
CA VAL A 19 11.47 -5.50 10.65
C VAL A 19 11.48 -6.95 10.18
N LYS A 20 11.06 -7.90 11.02
CA LYS A 20 10.91 -9.31 10.61
C LYS A 20 9.88 -9.46 9.49
N THR A 21 8.76 -8.73 9.58
CA THR A 21 7.72 -8.74 8.52
C THR A 21 8.25 -8.14 7.23
N PHE A 22 9.05 -7.07 7.31
CA PHE A 22 9.70 -6.49 6.12
C PHE A 22 10.72 -7.43 5.48
N LYS A 23 11.55 -8.13 6.26
CA LYS A 23 12.49 -9.13 5.73
C LYS A 23 11.76 -10.28 5.04
N ARG A 24 10.67 -10.76 5.64
CA ARG A 24 9.80 -11.76 5.01
C ARG A 24 9.23 -11.28 3.68
N PHE A 25 8.81 -10.02 3.59
CA PHE A 25 8.37 -9.42 2.32
C PHE A 25 9.47 -9.50 1.25
N LEU A 26 10.73 -9.19 1.61
CA LEU A 26 11.86 -9.29 0.69
C LEU A 26 12.12 -10.74 0.26
N GLU A 27 12.04 -11.69 1.19
CA GLU A 27 12.16 -13.12 0.92
C GLU A 27 11.06 -13.62 -0.04
N ASP A 28 9.80 -13.21 0.18
CA ASP A 28 8.66 -13.56 -0.67
C ASP A 28 8.80 -12.99 -2.09
N GLU A 29 9.47 -11.84 -2.25
CA GLU A 29 9.80 -11.23 -3.55
C GLU A 29 11.11 -11.77 -4.16
N GLY A 30 11.82 -12.65 -3.45
CA GLY A 30 13.11 -13.21 -3.90
C GLY A 30 14.26 -12.21 -3.92
N VAL A 31 14.16 -11.13 -3.13
CA VAL A 31 15.15 -10.04 -3.11
C VAL A 31 15.98 -10.11 -1.83
N ALA A 32 17.31 -10.12 -1.97
CA ALA A 32 18.21 -10.03 -0.82
C ALA A 32 18.29 -8.59 -0.29
N LEU A 33 18.39 -8.44 1.03
CA LEU A 33 18.51 -7.11 1.67
C LEU A 33 19.74 -6.33 1.19
N SER A 34 20.84 -7.01 0.85
CA SER A 34 22.04 -6.36 0.31
C SER A 34 21.79 -5.69 -1.04
N VAL A 35 20.99 -6.32 -1.91
CA VAL A 35 20.63 -5.75 -3.22
C VAL A 35 19.79 -4.49 -3.04
N VAL A 36 18.88 -4.49 -2.05
CA VAL A 36 18.11 -3.30 -1.69
C VAL A 36 19.03 -2.19 -1.18
N ASP A 37 19.98 -2.52 -0.32
CA ASP A 37 20.91 -1.54 0.22
C ASP A 37 21.75 -0.88 -0.89
N ASP A 38 22.26 -1.68 -1.83
CA ASP A 38 23.04 -1.18 -2.96
C ASP A 38 22.19 -0.31 -3.88
N ALA A 39 20.98 -0.75 -4.23
CA ALA A 39 20.05 0.02 -5.07
C ALA A 39 19.66 1.37 -4.44
N VAL A 40 19.41 1.40 -3.12
CA VAL A 40 19.09 2.64 -2.40
C VAL A 40 20.29 3.58 -2.33
N ARG A 41 21.52 3.04 -2.21
CA ARG A 41 22.74 3.86 -2.19
C ARG A 41 23.07 4.47 -3.54
N THR A 42 22.80 3.76 -4.63
CA THR A 42 23.02 4.26 -5.99
C THR A 42 21.99 5.30 -6.43
N ASP A 43 20.84 5.37 -5.75
CA ASP A 43 19.76 6.28 -6.12
C ASP A 43 19.78 7.57 -5.30
N GLU A 44 20.39 8.62 -5.85
CA GLU A 44 20.44 9.94 -5.24
C GLU A 44 19.05 10.61 -5.13
N SER A 45 18.07 10.19 -5.94
CA SER A 45 16.72 10.76 -5.93
C SER A 45 15.84 10.25 -4.79
N GLY A 46 16.24 9.14 -4.14
CA GLY A 46 15.44 8.46 -3.11
C GLY A 46 14.14 7.82 -3.63
N ALA A 47 13.89 7.82 -4.94
CA ALA A 47 12.70 7.24 -5.56
C ALA A 47 12.59 5.73 -5.32
N THR A 48 13.71 5.02 -5.34
CA THR A 48 13.83 3.58 -5.05
C THR A 48 13.33 3.27 -3.65
N LEU A 49 13.69 4.11 -2.67
CA LEU A 49 13.26 3.94 -1.29
C LEU A 49 11.77 4.20 -1.10
N ILE A 50 11.25 5.23 -1.79
CA ILE A 50 9.81 5.54 -1.79
C ILE A 50 9.02 4.40 -2.43
N ALA A 51 9.47 3.88 -3.58
CA ALA A 51 8.83 2.78 -4.29
C ALA A 51 8.85 1.48 -3.48
N LEU A 52 9.98 1.17 -2.84
CA LEU A 52 10.12 0.02 -1.93
C LEU A 52 9.11 0.08 -0.78
N MET A 53 8.99 1.25 -0.15
CA MET A 53 8.04 1.46 0.94
C MET A 53 6.58 1.37 0.45
N ASP A 54 6.28 1.88 -0.74
CA ASP A 54 4.95 1.78 -1.34
C ASP A 54 4.56 0.32 -1.60
N ARG A 55 5.49 -0.46 -2.18
CA ARG A 55 5.31 -1.90 -2.44
C ARG A 55 5.16 -2.70 -1.15
N TYR A 56 5.96 -2.40 -0.13
CA TYR A 56 5.78 -2.98 1.20
C TYR A 56 4.42 -2.62 1.80
N GLY A 57 3.92 -1.39 1.58
CA GLY A 57 2.58 -0.99 1.96
C GLY A 57 1.50 -1.87 1.33
N VAL A 58 1.63 -2.17 0.02
CA VAL A 58 0.73 -3.08 -0.69
C VAL A 58 0.81 -4.50 -0.11
N TYR A 59 2.01 -4.99 0.20
CA TYR A 59 2.20 -6.28 0.87
C TYR A 59 1.48 -6.34 2.22
N LEU A 60 1.66 -5.33 3.08
CA LEU A 60 0.92 -5.22 4.35
C LEU A 60 -0.60 -5.14 4.15
N ALA A 61 -1.03 -4.59 3.02
CA ALA A 61 -2.45 -4.51 2.68
C ALA A 61 -3.05 -5.85 2.26
N GLN A 62 -2.22 -6.80 1.83
CA GLN A 62 -2.64 -8.14 1.42
C GLN A 62 -2.36 -9.19 2.50
N LEU A 63 -1.43 -8.90 3.41
CA LEU A 63 -1.01 -9.79 4.47
C LEU A 63 -2.19 -10.15 5.39
N ARG A 64 -2.42 -11.46 5.52
CA ARG A 64 -3.45 -12.05 6.38
C ARG A 64 -2.87 -12.41 7.74
N ALA A 65 -3.67 -12.21 8.78
CA ALA A 65 -3.38 -12.70 10.12
C ALA A 65 -3.58 -14.23 10.17
N LYS A 66 -3.21 -14.84 11.31
CA LYS A 66 -3.26 -16.30 11.51
C LYS A 66 -4.67 -16.89 11.36
N ASP A 67 -5.69 -16.08 11.62
CA ASP A 67 -7.11 -16.41 11.47
C ASP A 67 -7.64 -16.19 10.04
N GLY A 68 -6.76 -15.85 9.08
CA GLY A 68 -7.14 -15.53 7.71
C GLY A 68 -7.74 -14.14 7.53
N SER A 69 -7.92 -13.37 8.62
CA SER A 69 -8.45 -12.00 8.55
C SER A 69 -7.42 -11.02 7.99
N ALA A 70 -7.90 -9.90 7.42
CA ALA A 70 -6.99 -8.80 7.07
C ALA A 70 -6.40 -8.17 8.33
N LEU A 71 -5.14 -7.71 8.26
CA LEU A 71 -4.54 -6.93 9.34
C LEU A 71 -5.39 -5.68 9.66
N LYS A 72 -5.58 -5.43 10.97
CA LYS A 72 -6.25 -4.22 11.46
C LYS A 72 -5.44 -2.98 11.08
N LYS A 73 -6.13 -1.86 10.80
CA LYS A 73 -5.53 -0.55 10.47
C LYS A 73 -4.35 -0.20 11.40
N ASN A 74 -4.57 -0.30 12.71
CA ASN A 74 -3.56 0.09 13.70
C ASN A 74 -2.29 -0.76 13.60
N THR A 75 -2.43 -2.06 13.31
CA THR A 75 -1.29 -2.97 13.12
C THR A 75 -0.55 -2.66 11.83
N VAL A 76 -1.27 -2.40 10.73
CA VAL A 76 -0.68 -1.99 9.44
C VAL A 76 0.11 -0.69 9.60
N GLY A 77 -0.49 0.33 10.21
CA GLY A 77 0.16 1.62 10.46
C GLY A 77 1.39 1.48 11.36
N GLN A 78 1.31 0.64 12.40
CA GLN A 78 2.44 0.35 13.28
C GLN A 78 3.60 -0.32 12.54
N TYR A 79 3.34 -1.36 11.73
CA TYR A 79 4.38 -2.05 10.97
C TYR A 79 5.03 -1.14 9.93
N PHE A 80 4.23 -0.37 9.20
CA PHE A 80 4.73 0.60 8.23
C PHE A 80 5.60 1.67 8.90
N ARG A 81 5.14 2.25 10.01
CA ARG A 81 5.87 3.28 10.75
C ARG A 81 7.19 2.77 11.33
N GLN A 82 7.18 1.60 11.96
CA GLN A 82 8.40 1.03 12.56
C GLN A 82 9.43 0.64 11.49
N THR A 83 8.96 0.13 10.35
CA THR A 83 9.83 -0.19 9.20
C THR A 83 10.43 1.07 8.60
N LYS A 84 9.62 2.13 8.41
CA LYS A 84 10.09 3.46 7.99
C LYS A 84 11.22 3.96 8.90
N MET A 85 10.99 3.96 10.21
CA MET A 85 11.98 4.44 11.18
C MET A 85 13.27 3.61 11.13
N TRP A 86 13.17 2.28 11.03
CA TRP A 86 14.32 1.40 10.90
C TRP A 86 15.13 1.65 9.61
N ILE A 87 14.44 1.87 8.49
CA ILE A 87 15.07 2.17 7.20
C ILE A 87 15.77 3.55 7.24
N LEU A 88 15.12 4.58 7.77
CA LEU A 88 15.69 5.93 7.83
C LEU A 88 16.88 6.01 8.78
N GLU A 89 16.91 5.21 9.85
CA GLU A 89 18.10 5.06 10.68
C GLU A 89 19.27 4.39 9.94
N ARG A 90 19.00 3.53 8.95
CA ARG A 90 20.02 2.91 8.08
C ARG A 90 20.53 3.87 7.00
N PHE A 91 19.69 4.82 6.58
CA PHE A 91 19.96 5.79 5.51
C PHE A 91 19.68 7.23 5.96
N PRO A 92 20.42 7.76 6.96
CA PRO A 92 20.11 9.05 7.56
C PRO A 92 20.16 10.21 6.56
N HIS A 93 21.04 10.13 5.56
CA HIS A 93 21.23 11.14 4.51
C HIS A 93 19.98 11.37 3.65
N PHE A 94 19.15 10.35 3.44
CA PHE A 94 17.94 10.46 2.62
C PHE A 94 16.73 10.97 3.39
N THR A 95 16.80 11.05 4.73
CA THR A 95 15.66 11.33 5.60
C THR A 95 14.90 12.59 5.19
N GLN A 96 15.59 13.71 5.03
CA GLN A 96 14.93 14.98 4.69
C GLN A 96 14.24 14.95 3.33
N LEU A 97 14.75 14.14 2.40
CA LEU A 97 14.24 14.05 1.03
C LEU A 97 12.99 13.15 0.95
N VAL A 98 13.02 11.97 1.58
CA VAL A 98 11.98 10.95 1.38
C VAL A 98 10.91 10.93 2.47
N ASP A 99 11.14 11.52 3.64
CA ASP A 99 10.29 11.32 4.83
C ASP A 99 8.82 11.73 4.59
N GLY A 100 8.61 12.87 3.94
CA GLY A 100 7.29 13.39 3.58
C GLY A 100 6.57 12.52 2.54
N ALA A 101 7.29 12.03 1.53
CA ALA A 101 6.74 11.14 0.51
C ALA A 101 6.32 9.79 1.11
N ILE A 102 7.19 9.17 1.91
CA ILE A 102 6.87 7.90 2.60
C ILE A 102 5.69 8.11 3.58
N LEU A 103 5.62 9.26 4.26
CA LEU A 103 4.48 9.57 5.13
C LEU A 103 3.17 9.67 4.34
N ALA A 104 3.19 10.28 3.16
CA ALA A 104 2.02 10.33 2.28
C ALA A 104 1.55 8.93 1.86
N LYS A 105 2.47 8.03 1.48
CA LYS A 105 2.16 6.63 1.17
C LYS A 105 1.54 5.90 2.36
N GLY A 106 2.09 6.09 3.57
CA GLY A 106 1.55 5.53 4.81
C GLY A 106 0.11 5.97 5.10
N ARG A 107 -0.23 7.25 4.85
CA ARG A 107 -1.61 7.75 5.01
C ARG A 107 -2.59 7.10 4.04
N ILE A 108 -2.19 6.89 2.79
CA ILE A 108 -3.02 6.19 1.79
C ILE A 108 -3.26 4.75 2.23
N LEU A 109 -2.21 4.05 2.67
CA LEU A 109 -2.30 2.69 3.18
C LEU A 109 -3.24 2.57 4.37
N GLU A 110 -3.12 3.47 5.35
CA GLU A 110 -4.00 3.49 6.53
C GLU A 110 -5.46 3.74 6.14
N ARG A 111 -5.72 4.67 5.22
CA ARG A 111 -7.08 4.94 4.71
C ARG A 111 -7.65 3.72 3.99
N TYR A 112 -6.86 3.07 3.13
CA TYR A 112 -7.27 1.84 2.47
C TYR A 112 -7.59 0.74 3.48
N SER A 113 -6.75 0.53 4.49
CA SER A 113 -6.99 -0.46 5.55
C SER A 113 -8.24 -0.19 6.38
N ALA A 114 -8.65 1.09 6.50
CA ALA A 114 -9.87 1.49 7.18
C ALA A 114 -11.15 1.26 6.36
N MET A 115 -11.03 1.14 5.04
CA MET A 115 -12.15 1.06 4.08
C MET A 115 -12.32 -0.35 3.50
N ARG A 116 -11.56 -1.35 3.93
CA ARG A 116 -11.67 -2.72 3.38
C ARG A 116 -13.03 -3.35 3.72
N PRO A 117 -13.58 -4.21 2.83
CA PRO A 117 -14.80 -4.97 3.12
C PRO A 117 -14.59 -5.80 4.41
N GLY A 118 -15.49 -5.62 5.38
CA GLY A 118 -15.36 -6.16 6.74
C GLY A 118 -14.93 -5.13 7.81
N SER A 119 -14.56 -3.91 7.42
CA SER A 119 -14.42 -2.77 8.34
C SER A 119 -15.78 -2.08 8.55
N LYS A 120 -16.01 -1.51 9.75
CA LYS A 120 -17.30 -0.87 10.13
C LYS A 120 -17.69 0.35 9.28
N ILE A 121 -16.81 0.85 8.39
CA ILE A 121 -16.96 2.18 7.74
C ILE A 121 -16.97 2.05 6.22
N VAL A 122 -17.86 1.24 5.68
CA VAL A 122 -18.13 1.31 4.24
C VAL A 122 -19.64 1.34 4.03
N LYS A 123 -20.19 2.52 3.70
CA LYS A 123 -21.41 2.59 2.91
C LYS A 123 -21.03 2.12 1.51
N GLN A 124 -20.92 0.80 1.34
CA GLN A 124 -20.57 0.21 0.07
C GLN A 124 -21.79 0.33 -0.83
N ALA A 125 -21.65 1.01 -1.97
CA ALA A 125 -22.64 0.88 -3.02
C ALA A 125 -22.73 -0.60 -3.41
N ALA A 126 -23.93 -1.05 -3.81
CA ALA A 126 -24.07 -2.41 -4.33
C ALA A 126 -23.01 -2.65 -5.41
N ALA A 127 -22.38 -3.83 -5.39
CA ALA A 127 -21.39 -4.17 -6.39
C ALA A 127 -22.06 -4.04 -7.77
N CYS A 128 -21.51 -3.18 -8.62
CA CYS A 128 -21.98 -3.06 -10.00
C CYS A 128 -21.90 -4.46 -10.61
N THR A 129 -23.03 -4.98 -11.07
CA THR A 129 -23.04 -6.30 -11.71
C THR A 129 -22.68 -6.16 -13.18
N LYS A 130 -22.32 -7.27 -13.82
CA LYS A 130 -22.14 -7.29 -15.29
C LYS A 130 -23.38 -6.77 -16.02
N GLN A 131 -24.59 -7.00 -15.49
CA GLN A 131 -25.85 -6.52 -16.06
C GLN A 131 -26.01 -5.00 -15.92
N ASP A 132 -25.65 -4.44 -14.77
CA ASP A 132 -25.66 -2.99 -14.56
C ASP A 132 -24.67 -2.30 -15.51
N LEU A 133 -23.48 -2.90 -15.69
CA LEU A 133 -22.48 -2.43 -16.62
C LEU A 133 -22.99 -2.45 -18.08
N TYR A 134 -23.59 -3.57 -18.51
CA TYR A 134 -24.19 -3.66 -19.85
C TYR A 134 -25.28 -2.62 -20.06
N SER A 135 -26.13 -2.39 -19.06
CA SER A 135 -27.21 -1.40 -19.15
C SER A 135 -26.64 0.02 -19.29
N LEU A 136 -25.58 0.33 -18.56
CA LEU A 136 -24.89 1.62 -18.62
C LEU A 136 -24.17 1.83 -19.96
N LEU A 137 -23.46 0.81 -20.46
CA LEU A 137 -22.84 0.84 -21.80
C LEU A 137 -23.88 1.01 -22.89
N ASN A 138 -24.97 0.25 -22.84
CA ASN A 138 -26.05 0.35 -23.81
C ASN A 138 -26.66 1.75 -23.80
N TYR A 139 -26.89 2.32 -22.62
CA TYR A 139 -27.35 3.71 -22.49
C TYR A 139 -26.38 4.68 -23.19
N ILE A 140 -25.08 4.64 -22.87
CA ILE A 140 -24.07 5.51 -23.48
C ILE A 140 -24.06 5.35 -25.00
N TYR A 141 -24.06 4.11 -25.52
CA TYR A 141 -24.09 3.87 -26.96
C TYR A 141 -25.38 4.36 -27.64
N THR A 142 -26.53 4.33 -26.95
CA THR A 142 -27.81 4.80 -27.49
C THR A 142 -27.98 6.32 -27.44
N THR A 143 -27.33 6.99 -26.50
CA THR A 143 -27.42 8.45 -26.34
C THR A 143 -26.18 9.19 -26.83
N ALA A 144 -25.14 8.48 -27.29
CA ALA A 144 -23.91 9.06 -27.77
C ALA A 144 -24.15 9.95 -28.99
N THR A 145 -23.67 11.19 -28.91
CA THR A 145 -23.74 12.16 -30.01
C THR A 145 -22.36 12.68 -30.39
N VAL A 146 -21.36 12.48 -29.52
CA VAL A 146 -19.99 12.98 -29.70
C VAL A 146 -18.98 11.86 -29.48
N ALA A 147 -17.81 11.96 -30.14
CA ALA A 147 -16.71 10.99 -30.02
C ALA A 147 -16.26 10.71 -28.57
N VAL A 148 -16.43 11.68 -27.67
CA VAL A 148 -16.06 11.57 -26.24
C VAL A 148 -16.95 10.54 -25.52
N ASP A 149 -18.22 10.42 -25.90
CA ASP A 149 -19.15 9.46 -25.27
C ASP A 149 -18.67 8.01 -25.46
N TYR A 150 -18.09 7.71 -26.62
CA TYR A 150 -17.51 6.40 -26.91
C TYR A 150 -16.20 6.16 -26.15
N GLN A 151 -15.43 7.21 -25.88
CA GLN A 151 -14.23 7.11 -25.04
C GLN A 151 -14.62 6.79 -23.59
N ASP A 152 -15.67 7.42 -23.08
CA ASP A 152 -16.20 7.15 -21.74
C ASP A 152 -16.72 5.71 -21.63
N ALA A 153 -17.42 5.21 -22.66
CA ALA A 153 -17.84 3.80 -22.73
C ALA A 153 -16.64 2.82 -22.70
N ALA A 154 -15.57 3.12 -23.44
CA ALA A 154 -14.36 2.31 -23.45
C ALA A 154 -13.63 2.35 -22.10
N LEU A 155 -13.55 3.53 -21.48
CA LEU A 155 -12.93 3.73 -20.18
C LEU A 155 -13.69 2.97 -19.08
N LEU A 156 -15.02 3.03 -19.10
CA LEU A 156 -15.89 2.27 -18.21
C LEU A 156 -15.65 0.75 -18.33
N ALA A 157 -15.55 0.22 -19.55
CA ALA A 157 -15.28 -1.20 -19.79
C ALA A 157 -13.88 -1.61 -19.29
N MET A 158 -12.87 -0.76 -19.49
CA MET A 158 -11.50 -0.99 -19.00
C MET A 158 -11.42 -0.95 -17.47
N LEU A 159 -12.08 0.02 -16.83
CA LEU A 159 -12.15 0.09 -15.37
C LEU A 159 -12.83 -1.17 -14.80
N TRP A 160 -13.92 -1.64 -15.41
CA TRP A 160 -14.55 -2.88 -15.00
C TRP A 160 -13.63 -4.09 -15.18
N TYR A 161 -12.93 -4.20 -16.30
CA TYR A 161 -12.00 -5.30 -16.53
C TYR A 161 -10.85 -5.34 -15.49
N LEU A 162 -10.29 -4.16 -15.17
CA LEU A 162 -9.16 -4.03 -14.25
C LEU A 162 -9.55 -4.16 -12.77
N PHE A 163 -10.74 -3.68 -12.39
CA PHE A 163 -11.13 -3.53 -10.98
C PHE A 163 -12.40 -4.31 -10.58
N GLY A 164 -13.21 -4.76 -11.55
CA GLY A 164 -14.50 -5.43 -11.34
C GLY A 164 -14.43 -6.96 -11.29
N HIS A 165 -13.30 -7.58 -11.67
CA HIS A 165 -13.06 -9.01 -11.44
C HIS A 165 -12.69 -9.25 -9.95
N ARG A 166 -13.71 -9.25 -9.08
CA ARG A 166 -13.62 -9.79 -7.72
C ARG A 166 -14.90 -10.53 -7.36
#